data_AF-A0A0S8KV03-F1
#
_entry.id   AF-A0A0S8KV03-F1
#
_cell.length_a   1.000
_cell.length_b   1.000
_cell.length_c   1.000
_cell.angle_alpha   90.00
_cell.angle_beta   90.00
_cell.angle_gamma   90.00
#
_symmetry.space_group_name_H-M   'P 1'
#
loop_
_entity.id
_entity.type
_entity.pdbx_description
1 polymer ?
#
loop_
_entity_poly.entity_id
_entity_poly.type
_entity_poly.pdbx_seq_one_letter_code
_entity_poly.pdbx_strand_id
1 'polypeptide(L)'
;MATINSLLSDLDERVIARRVATKHDEVRMRYHLRSNTVTDFGQFKTIIADYGNYHYTSCVSHGGTLTSSGAYGRVKAIIENEYRRRRGNIVSAFNDAHDGTNGGLRAILDIICEGIKAEAVEHYIQDAFDCHVAPNSWDQKVDIIRQFILYNGNVLSSSVVASQPERYAHDYSELIRAYVEGLRQTSAMFRRL
;
A
#
# COMPACT_ATOMS: atom_id res chain seq x y z
N MET A 1 -25.12 -13.31 -11.33
CA MET A 1 -24.76 -13.51 -9.91
C MET A 1 -23.28 -13.22 -9.79
N ALA A 2 -22.87 -12.36 -8.86
CA ALA A 2 -21.45 -12.16 -8.59
C ALA A 2 -20.84 -13.48 -8.12
N THR A 3 -19.78 -13.92 -8.79
CA THR A 3 -19.09 -15.19 -8.50
C THR A 3 -17.71 -14.89 -7.97
N ILE A 4 -17.13 -15.83 -7.21
CA ILE A 4 -15.72 -15.76 -6.80
C ILE A 4 -14.80 -15.51 -8.00
N ASN A 5 -15.13 -16.04 -9.19
CA ASN A 5 -14.34 -15.86 -10.40
C ASN A 5 -14.29 -14.40 -10.86
N SER A 6 -15.36 -13.63 -10.64
CA SER A 6 -15.39 -12.20 -10.97
C SER A 6 -14.49 -11.42 -10.02
N LEU A 7 -14.57 -11.72 -8.71
CA LEU A 7 -13.66 -11.16 -7.71
C LEU A 7 -12.21 -11.50 -8.03
N LEU A 8 -11.88 -12.79 -8.23
CA LEU A 8 -10.51 -13.22 -8.56
C LEU A 8 -9.99 -12.59 -9.85
N SER A 9 -10.85 -12.36 -10.85
CA SER A 9 -10.45 -11.66 -12.08
C SER A 9 -10.09 -10.20 -11.82
N ASP A 10 -10.80 -9.50 -10.93
CA ASP A 10 -10.47 -8.11 -10.58
C ASP A 10 -9.23 -8.02 -9.69
N LEU A 11 -8.95 -9.09 -8.93
CA LEU A 11 -7.77 -9.24 -8.08
C LEU A 11 -6.55 -9.83 -8.79
N ASP A 12 -6.65 -10.13 -10.09
CA ASP A 12 -5.50 -10.58 -10.88
C ASP A 12 -4.37 -9.53 -10.82
N GLU A 13 -3.14 -10.00 -10.59
CA GLU A 13 -1.97 -9.13 -10.39
C GLU A 13 -1.79 -8.14 -11.55
N ARG A 14 -2.06 -8.54 -12.80
CA ARG A 14 -1.93 -7.65 -13.95
C ARG A 14 -3.03 -6.60 -13.98
N VAL A 15 -4.22 -6.95 -13.50
CA VAL A 15 -5.34 -6.02 -13.37
C VAL A 15 -5.02 -4.97 -12.31
N ILE A 16 -4.61 -5.39 -11.10
CA ILE A 16 -4.21 -4.47 -10.02
C ILE A 16 -3.04 -3.60 -10.48
N ALA A 17 -2.02 -4.18 -11.13
CA ALA A 17 -0.87 -3.44 -11.60
C ALA A 17 -1.28 -2.32 -12.57
N ARG A 18 -2.08 -2.66 -13.58
CA ARG A 18 -2.56 -1.71 -14.59
C ARG A 18 -3.50 -0.65 -14.01
N ARG A 19 -4.36 -1.01 -13.05
CA ARG A 19 -5.36 -0.10 -12.47
C ARG A 19 -4.78 0.82 -11.41
N VAL A 20 -3.75 0.37 -10.68
CA VAL A 20 -3.20 1.06 -9.52
C VAL A 20 -1.69 1.24 -9.68
N ALA A 21 -0.91 0.18 -9.56
CA ALA A 21 0.54 0.27 -9.32
C ALA A 21 1.32 1.06 -10.39
N THR A 22 1.05 0.82 -11.68
CA THR A 22 1.78 1.47 -12.77
C THR A 22 1.75 2.99 -12.66
N LYS A 23 0.61 3.57 -12.25
CA LYS A 23 0.49 5.02 -12.08
C LYS A 23 1.38 5.54 -10.95
N HIS A 24 1.48 4.81 -9.86
CA HIS A 24 2.37 5.15 -8.73
C HIS A 24 3.84 5.08 -9.14
N ASP A 25 4.23 4.05 -9.89
CA ASP A 25 5.60 3.87 -10.36
C ASP A 25 6.00 4.99 -11.35
N GLU A 26 5.11 5.32 -12.29
CA GLU A 26 5.32 6.45 -13.22
C GLU A 26 5.49 7.79 -12.49
N VAL A 27 4.65 8.06 -11.50
CA VAL A 27 4.72 9.29 -10.70
C VAL A 27 6.03 9.34 -9.92
N ARG A 28 6.48 8.21 -9.36
CA ARG A 28 7.77 8.12 -8.69
C ARG A 28 8.93 8.39 -9.64
N MET A 29 8.88 7.88 -10.87
CA MET A 29 9.91 8.09 -11.89
C MET A 29 9.98 9.56 -12.37
N ARG A 30 8.84 10.25 -12.41
CA ARG A 30 8.76 11.67 -12.85
C ARG A 30 9.20 12.65 -11.78
N TYR A 31 9.18 12.28 -10.51
CA TYR A 31 9.58 13.17 -9.43
C TYR A 31 11.10 13.42 -9.43
N HIS A 32 11.48 14.68 -9.68
CA HIS A 32 12.88 15.07 -9.74
C HIS A 32 13.43 15.35 -8.34
N LEU A 33 14.49 14.62 -7.96
CA LEU A 33 15.22 14.81 -6.72
C LEU A 33 16.54 15.56 -6.98
N ARG A 34 16.65 16.79 -6.47
CA ARG A 34 17.84 17.66 -6.69
C ARG A 34 19.09 17.18 -5.97
N SER A 35 18.93 16.60 -4.78
CA SER A 35 20.01 16.10 -3.94
C SER A 35 19.58 14.81 -3.27
N ASN A 36 20.49 13.84 -3.17
CA ASN A 36 20.22 12.62 -2.41
C ASN A 36 20.40 12.80 -0.89
N THR A 37 20.88 13.97 -0.46
CA THR A 37 21.08 14.30 0.95
C THR A 37 20.35 15.56 1.37
N VAL A 38 20.13 15.68 2.68
CA VAL A 38 19.48 16.83 3.33
C VAL A 38 20.40 17.44 4.40
N THR A 39 20.33 18.76 4.59
CA THR A 39 21.18 19.49 5.54
C THR A 39 20.67 19.41 6.97
N ASP A 40 19.35 19.38 7.13
CA ASP A 40 18.70 19.42 8.45
C ASP A 40 17.31 18.78 8.41
N PHE A 41 16.74 18.58 9.60
CA PHE A 41 15.45 17.93 9.76
C PHE A 41 14.29 18.74 9.17
N GLY A 42 14.40 20.07 9.11
CA GLY A 42 13.40 20.94 8.51
C GLY A 42 13.34 20.77 7.00
N GLN A 43 14.50 20.73 6.34
CA GLN A 43 14.60 20.40 4.92
C GLN A 43 14.09 18.99 4.63
N PHE A 44 14.49 18.01 5.46
CA PHE A 44 13.99 16.63 5.35
C PHE A 44 12.46 16.57 5.37
N LYS A 45 11.84 17.17 6.40
CA LYS A 45 10.40 17.24 6.58
C LYS A 45 9.71 17.88 5.37
N THR A 46 10.25 18.97 4.87
CA THR A 46 9.70 19.70 3.72
C THR A 46 9.70 18.81 2.47
N ILE A 47 10.85 18.20 2.14
CA ILE A 47 10.97 17.38 0.93
C ILE A 47 10.05 16.16 0.96
N ILE A 48 10.00 15.44 2.08
CA ILE A 48 9.15 14.24 2.15
C ILE A 48 7.66 14.60 2.12
N ALA A 49 7.27 15.74 2.70
CA ALA A 49 5.88 16.22 2.66
C ALA A 49 5.50 16.69 1.24
N ASP A 50 6.38 17.43 0.57
CA ASP A 50 6.19 17.88 -0.80
C ASP A 50 6.05 16.70 -1.77
N TYR A 51 6.94 15.71 -1.64
CA TYR A 51 6.85 14.48 -2.42
C TYR A 51 5.55 13.72 -2.13
N GLY A 52 5.20 13.53 -0.85
CA GLY A 52 3.96 12.87 -0.45
C GLY A 52 2.73 13.56 -1.02
N ASN A 53 2.70 14.89 -1.01
CA ASN A 53 1.59 15.66 -1.55
C ASN A 53 1.53 15.59 -3.08
N TYR A 54 2.67 15.69 -3.76
CA TYR A 54 2.77 15.51 -5.22
C TYR A 54 2.24 14.13 -5.63
N HIS A 55 2.66 13.08 -4.93
CA HIS A 55 2.24 11.71 -5.20
C HIS A 55 0.73 11.55 -4.95
N TYR A 56 0.25 11.97 -3.78
CA TYR A 56 -1.17 11.91 -3.44
C TYR A 56 -2.06 12.64 -4.47
N THR A 57 -1.65 13.85 -4.85
CA THR A 57 -2.37 14.67 -5.85
C THR A 57 -2.44 13.98 -7.20
N SER A 58 -1.35 13.35 -7.62
CA SER A 58 -1.23 12.71 -8.93
C SER A 58 -1.96 11.37 -8.99
N CYS A 59 -1.87 10.55 -7.94
CA CYS A 59 -2.36 9.17 -7.95
C CYS A 59 -3.75 9.01 -7.33
N VAL A 60 -4.02 9.70 -6.23
CA VAL A 60 -5.15 9.40 -5.33
C VAL A 60 -6.30 10.39 -5.53
N SER A 61 -6.06 11.67 -5.31
CA SER A 61 -7.13 12.69 -5.31
C SER A 61 -7.44 13.30 -6.68
N HIS A 62 -6.60 13.02 -7.70
CA HIS A 62 -6.76 13.55 -9.06
C HIS A 62 -6.81 15.09 -9.12
N GLY A 63 -5.95 15.76 -8.35
CA GLY A 63 -5.82 17.23 -8.32
C GLY A 63 -6.09 17.88 -6.96
N GLY A 64 -6.56 17.13 -5.96
CA GLY A 64 -6.70 17.61 -4.58
C GLY A 64 -5.38 17.55 -3.80
N THR A 65 -5.03 18.60 -3.06
CA THR A 65 -3.81 18.64 -2.25
C THR A 65 -4.11 18.53 -0.76
N LEU A 66 -3.24 17.88 -0.01
CA LEU A 66 -3.21 17.95 1.44
C LEU A 66 -2.55 19.25 1.90
N THR A 67 -2.86 19.68 3.12
CA THR A 67 -2.05 20.68 3.81
C THR A 67 -0.64 20.12 4.05
N SER A 68 0.38 21.00 4.15
CA SER A 68 1.76 20.56 4.41
C SER A 68 1.87 19.70 5.68
N SER A 69 1.14 20.06 6.74
CA SER A 69 1.08 19.27 7.97
C SER A 69 0.41 17.90 7.79
N GLY A 70 -0.68 17.84 7.00
CA GLY A 70 -1.37 16.59 6.69
C GLY A 70 -0.51 15.65 5.82
N ALA A 71 0.13 16.20 4.78
CA ALA A 71 1.06 15.45 3.94
C ALA A 71 2.22 14.89 4.77
N TYR A 72 2.86 15.73 5.59
CA TYR A 72 3.93 15.29 6.50
C TYR A 72 3.47 14.19 7.47
N GLY A 73 2.31 14.38 8.11
CA GLY A 73 1.77 13.40 9.06
C GLY A 73 1.60 12.02 8.43
N ARG A 74 1.06 11.97 7.21
CA ARG A 74 0.89 10.73 6.45
C ARG A 74 2.23 10.08 6.07
N VAL A 75 3.15 10.83 5.45
CA VAL A 75 4.44 10.25 5.04
C VAL A 75 5.29 9.83 6.24
N LYS A 76 5.22 10.56 7.35
CA LYS A 76 5.88 10.18 8.60
C LYS A 76 5.40 8.83 9.08
N ALA A 77 4.09 8.57 9.10
CA ALA A 77 3.54 7.29 9.52
C ALA A 77 4.03 6.13 8.63
N ILE A 78 4.08 6.34 7.31
CA ILE A 78 4.61 5.35 6.35
C ILE A 78 6.08 5.03 6.66
N ILE A 79 6.92 6.07 6.79
CA ILE A 79 8.34 5.91 7.06
C ILE A 79 8.56 5.22 8.41
N GLU A 80 7.86 5.65 9.47
CA GLU A 80 8.00 5.06 10.79
C GLU A 80 7.59 3.59 10.82
N ASN A 81 6.52 3.22 10.10
CA ASN A 81 6.11 1.82 10.01
C ASN A 81 7.17 0.95 9.32
N GLU A 82 7.79 1.44 8.24
CA GLU A 82 8.85 0.70 7.54
C GLU A 82 10.14 0.62 8.36
N TYR A 83 10.57 1.72 8.98
CA TYR A 83 11.78 1.72 9.81
C TYR A 83 11.62 0.92 11.10
N ARG A 84 10.42 0.85 11.68
CA ARG A 84 10.16 0.04 12.89
C ARG A 84 10.47 -1.44 12.66
N ARG A 85 10.26 -1.96 11.44
CA ARG A 85 10.64 -3.33 11.04
C ARG A 85 12.15 -3.59 11.17
N ARG A 86 12.96 -2.53 11.15
CA ARG A 86 14.43 -2.55 11.28
C ARG A 86 14.91 -1.96 12.61
N ARG A 87 14.02 -1.87 13.61
CA ARG A 87 14.27 -1.22 14.92
C ARG A 87 14.70 0.25 14.82
N GLY A 88 14.31 0.93 13.74
CA GLY A 88 14.53 2.35 13.53
C GLY A 88 13.27 3.20 13.73
N ASN A 89 13.41 4.50 13.50
CA ASN A 89 12.32 5.48 13.55
C ASN A 89 12.56 6.62 12.54
N ILE A 90 11.78 7.69 12.61
CA ILE A 90 11.94 8.86 11.74
C ILE A 90 13.31 9.55 11.84
N VAL A 91 13.97 9.46 13.01
CA VAL A 91 15.34 9.98 13.20
C VAL A 91 16.34 9.11 12.45
N SER A 92 16.17 7.79 12.47
CA SER A 92 16.99 6.88 11.64
C SER A 92 16.86 7.20 10.15
N ALA A 93 15.64 7.44 9.67
CA ALA A 93 15.40 7.85 8.29
C ALA A 93 16.05 9.20 7.96
N PHE A 94 15.95 10.16 8.88
CA PHE A 94 16.65 11.44 8.73
C PHE A 94 18.17 11.25 8.63
N ASN A 95 18.78 10.44 9.50
CA ASN A 95 20.22 10.20 9.46
C ASN A 95 20.65 9.54 8.14
N ASP A 96 19.89 8.55 7.65
CA ASP A 96 20.14 7.95 6.33
C ASP A 96 20.12 9.03 5.23
N ALA A 97 19.13 9.93 5.25
CA ALA A 97 19.05 11.04 4.31
C ALA A 97 20.16 12.06 4.50
N HIS A 98 20.54 12.39 5.73
CA HIS A 98 21.55 13.41 6.03
C HIS A 98 22.94 12.94 5.60
N ASP A 99 23.30 11.72 5.99
CA ASP A 99 24.60 11.11 5.73
C ASP A 99 24.69 10.49 4.33
N GLY A 100 23.56 10.37 3.61
CA GLY A 100 23.47 9.70 2.32
C GLY A 100 23.67 8.18 2.39
N THR A 101 23.50 7.58 3.56
CA THR A 101 23.66 6.14 3.79
C THR A 101 22.37 5.39 3.47
N ASN A 102 22.44 4.07 3.27
CA ASN A 102 21.28 3.22 2.98
C ASN A 102 20.42 3.68 1.78
N GLY A 103 21.05 4.37 0.81
CA GLY A 103 20.39 4.94 -0.37
C GLY A 103 19.88 6.38 -0.19
N GLY A 104 20.04 6.95 1.00
CA GLY A 104 19.74 8.35 1.29
C GLY A 104 18.27 8.72 1.07
N LEU A 105 18.06 9.97 0.68
CA LEU A 105 16.72 10.52 0.48
C LEU A 105 15.95 9.78 -0.63
N ARG A 106 16.62 9.30 -1.68
CA ARG A 106 16.00 8.50 -2.75
C ARG A 106 15.31 7.26 -2.19
N ALA A 107 16.00 6.50 -1.33
CA ALA A 107 15.43 5.30 -0.72
C ALA A 107 14.21 5.62 0.16
N ILE A 108 14.20 6.78 0.83
CA ILE A 108 13.05 7.23 1.63
C ILE A 108 11.87 7.60 0.73
N LEU A 109 12.09 8.27 -0.40
CA LEU A 109 11.02 8.54 -1.36
C LEU A 109 10.46 7.24 -1.96
N ASP A 110 11.30 6.22 -2.17
CA ASP A 110 10.87 4.89 -2.60
C ASP A 110 10.01 4.21 -1.51
N ILE A 111 10.39 4.32 -0.23
CA ILE A 111 9.57 3.84 0.90
C ILE A 111 8.20 4.53 0.91
N ILE A 112 8.17 5.85 0.75
CA ILE A 112 6.91 6.61 0.69
C ILE A 112 6.06 6.15 -0.51
N CYS A 113 6.68 5.97 -1.69
CA CYS A 113 6.02 5.46 -2.89
C CYS A 113 5.33 4.12 -2.63
N GLU A 114 6.09 3.15 -2.13
CA GLU A 114 5.60 1.80 -1.85
C GLU A 114 4.56 1.77 -0.74
N GLY A 115 4.63 2.68 0.23
CA GLY A 115 3.60 2.84 1.26
C GLY A 115 2.28 3.35 0.67
N ILE A 116 2.32 4.44 -0.09
CA ILE A 116 1.11 5.01 -0.72
C ILE A 116 0.52 4.03 -1.74
N LYS A 117 1.37 3.34 -2.52
CA LYS A 117 0.94 2.31 -3.48
C LYS A 117 0.24 1.15 -2.76
N ALA A 118 0.78 0.67 -1.65
CA ALA A 118 0.16 -0.40 -0.88
C ALA A 118 -1.21 0.01 -0.31
N GLU A 119 -1.35 1.23 0.22
CA GLU A 119 -2.64 1.77 0.68
C GLU A 119 -3.66 1.85 -0.48
N ALA A 120 -3.24 2.29 -1.66
CA ALA A 120 -4.10 2.35 -2.83
C ALA A 120 -4.53 0.96 -3.33
N VAL A 121 -3.63 -0.02 -3.27
CA VAL A 121 -3.95 -1.43 -3.58
C VAL A 121 -4.93 -2.00 -2.56
N GLU A 122 -4.74 -1.75 -1.27
CA GLU A 122 -5.68 -2.17 -0.21
C GLU A 122 -7.08 -1.60 -0.46
N HIS A 123 -7.19 -0.30 -0.78
CA HIS A 123 -8.48 0.31 -1.13
C HIS A 123 -9.10 -0.28 -2.40
N TYR A 124 -8.33 -0.50 -3.45
CA TYR A 124 -8.85 -1.13 -4.68
C TYR A 124 -9.38 -2.54 -4.42
N ILE A 125 -8.69 -3.33 -3.60
CA ILE A 125 -9.11 -4.67 -3.22
C ILE A 125 -10.40 -4.58 -2.39
N GLN A 126 -10.47 -3.67 -1.41
CA GLN A 126 -11.68 -3.40 -0.65
C GLN A 126 -12.86 -3.10 -1.57
N ASP A 127 -12.70 -2.18 -2.52
CA ASP A 127 -13.74 -1.82 -3.49
C ASP A 127 -14.17 -3.03 -4.33
N ALA A 128 -13.24 -3.91 -4.72
CA ALA A 128 -13.56 -5.15 -5.43
C ALA A 128 -14.39 -6.11 -4.57
N PHE A 129 -14.04 -6.26 -3.28
CA PHE A 129 -14.88 -7.03 -2.35
C PHE A 129 -16.27 -6.39 -2.22
N ASP A 130 -16.37 -5.08 -2.02
CA ASP A 130 -17.64 -4.35 -1.90
C ASP A 130 -18.54 -4.52 -3.14
N CYS A 131 -17.94 -4.57 -4.34
CA CYS A 131 -18.67 -4.75 -5.60
C CYS A 131 -19.20 -6.18 -5.81
N HIS A 132 -18.45 -7.20 -5.38
CA HIS A 132 -18.76 -8.60 -5.69
C HIS A 132 -19.41 -9.35 -4.53
N VAL A 133 -19.22 -8.90 -3.29
CA VAL A 133 -19.78 -9.51 -2.09
C VAL A 133 -21.09 -8.82 -1.75
N ALA A 134 -22.20 -9.49 -2.05
CA ALA A 134 -23.53 -8.97 -1.76
C ALA A 134 -23.69 -8.67 -0.26
N PRO A 135 -24.00 -7.42 0.15
CA PRO A 135 -24.05 -7.06 1.57
C PRO A 135 -25.25 -7.68 2.31
N ASN A 136 -26.26 -8.15 1.57
CA ASN A 136 -27.52 -8.65 2.12
C ASN A 136 -27.66 -10.18 2.10
N SER A 137 -26.63 -10.94 1.70
CA SER A 137 -26.65 -12.41 1.73
C SER A 137 -25.48 -12.94 2.53
N TRP A 138 -25.73 -13.28 3.79
CA TRP A 138 -24.72 -13.83 4.70
C TRP A 138 -24.10 -15.11 4.16
N ASP A 139 -24.92 -16.07 3.72
CA ASP A 139 -24.44 -17.36 3.23
C ASP A 139 -23.56 -17.21 1.98
N GLN A 140 -23.95 -16.34 1.05
CA GLN A 140 -23.14 -16.04 -0.13
C GLN A 140 -21.82 -15.36 0.25
N LYS A 141 -21.85 -14.44 1.22
CA LYS A 141 -20.65 -13.76 1.72
C LYS A 141 -19.67 -14.76 2.32
N VAL A 142 -20.13 -15.59 3.26
CA VAL A 142 -19.30 -16.64 3.87
C VAL A 142 -18.74 -17.59 2.81
N ASP A 143 -19.55 -17.96 1.81
CA ASP A 143 -19.09 -18.85 0.75
C ASP A 143 -18.01 -18.22 -0.14
N ILE A 144 -18.18 -16.97 -0.57
CA ILE A 144 -17.15 -16.24 -1.33
C ILE A 144 -15.86 -16.12 -0.52
N ILE A 145 -15.96 -15.77 0.77
CA ILE A 145 -14.79 -15.66 1.66
C ILE A 145 -14.08 -17.01 1.81
N ARG A 146 -14.83 -18.09 2.03
CA ARG A 146 -14.28 -19.46 2.12
C ARG A 146 -13.52 -19.81 0.86
N GLN A 147 -14.13 -19.60 -0.31
CA GLN A 147 -13.50 -19.88 -1.59
C GLN A 147 -12.24 -19.00 -1.79
N PHE A 148 -12.31 -17.71 -1.47
CA PHE A 148 -11.17 -16.80 -1.56
C PHE A 148 -9.97 -17.28 -0.72
N ILE A 149 -10.21 -17.70 0.52
CA ILE A 149 -9.16 -18.24 1.41
C ILE A 149 -8.55 -19.51 0.81
N LEU A 150 -9.38 -20.41 0.26
CA LEU A 150 -8.90 -21.64 -0.38
C LEU A 150 -8.03 -21.34 -1.61
N TYR A 151 -8.45 -20.41 -2.47
CA TYR A 151 -7.71 -20.05 -3.68
C TYR A 151 -6.38 -19.33 -3.39
N ASN A 152 -6.34 -18.48 -2.35
CA ASN A 152 -5.18 -17.63 -2.04
C ASN A 152 -4.38 -18.11 -0.82
N GLY A 153 -4.64 -19.32 -0.31
CA GLY A 153 -4.05 -19.80 0.95
C GLY A 153 -2.52 -19.84 0.99
N ASN A 154 -1.86 -19.92 -0.16
CA ASN A 154 -0.41 -19.84 -0.30
C ASN A 154 0.15 -18.40 -0.22
N VAL A 155 -0.67 -17.40 -0.53
CA VAL A 155 -0.31 -15.98 -0.47
C VAL A 155 -0.71 -15.37 0.87
N LEU A 156 -1.81 -15.85 1.46
CA LEU A 156 -2.31 -15.35 2.73
C LEU A 156 -1.32 -15.55 3.88
N SER A 157 -1.25 -14.55 4.77
CA SER A 157 -0.46 -14.64 5.99
C SER A 157 -0.92 -15.80 6.88
N SER A 158 0.01 -16.38 7.64
CA SER A 158 -0.28 -17.44 8.62
C SER A 158 -1.22 -17.01 9.75
N SER A 159 -1.49 -15.71 9.89
CA SER A 159 -2.49 -15.18 10.82
C SER A 159 -3.94 -15.45 10.38
N VAL A 160 -4.18 -15.83 9.12
CA VAL A 160 -5.53 -16.10 8.60
C VAL A 160 -6.00 -17.49 9.03
N VAL A 161 -7.15 -17.53 9.71
CA VAL A 161 -7.75 -18.78 10.21
C VAL A 161 -8.72 -19.33 9.16
N ALA A 162 -8.22 -20.23 8.31
CA ALA A 162 -9.01 -20.79 7.21
C ALA A 162 -10.25 -21.60 7.66
N SER A 163 -10.28 -22.08 8.89
CA SER A 163 -11.41 -22.80 9.46
C SER A 163 -12.56 -21.90 9.93
N GLN A 164 -12.40 -20.57 9.91
CA GLN A 164 -13.41 -19.61 10.40
C GLN A 164 -13.69 -18.50 9.37
N PRO A 165 -14.19 -18.82 8.16
CA PRO A 165 -14.52 -17.82 7.15
C PRO A 165 -15.58 -16.80 7.61
N GLU A 166 -16.45 -17.17 8.54
CA GLU A 166 -17.49 -16.31 9.12
C GLU A 166 -16.92 -15.06 9.79
N ARG A 167 -15.72 -15.17 10.38
CA ARG A 167 -15.02 -14.04 11.00
C ARG A 167 -14.76 -12.93 9.98
N TYR A 168 -14.25 -13.29 8.81
CA TYR A 168 -13.90 -12.35 7.74
C TYR A 168 -15.11 -11.96 6.90
N ALA A 169 -16.17 -12.76 6.92
CA ALA A 169 -17.46 -12.40 6.36
C ALA A 169 -18.15 -11.26 7.14
N HIS A 170 -17.82 -11.03 8.41
CA HIS A 170 -18.33 -9.84 9.10
C HIS A 170 -17.59 -8.59 8.63
N ASP A 171 -16.26 -8.63 8.71
CA ASP A 171 -15.33 -7.58 8.29
C ASP A 171 -14.12 -8.22 7.60
N TYR A 172 -13.97 -7.99 6.29
CA TYR A 172 -12.89 -8.53 5.49
C TYR A 172 -11.62 -7.66 5.53
N SER A 173 -11.60 -6.55 6.28
CA SER A 173 -10.42 -5.68 6.41
C SER A 173 -9.17 -6.45 6.84
N GLU A 174 -9.31 -7.38 7.79
CA GLU A 174 -8.19 -8.21 8.24
C GLU A 174 -7.70 -9.17 7.14
N LEU A 175 -8.64 -9.78 6.41
CA LEU A 175 -8.33 -10.69 5.31
C LEU A 175 -7.63 -9.97 4.16
N ILE A 176 -8.11 -8.78 3.80
CA ILE A 176 -7.51 -7.93 2.76
C ILE A 176 -6.10 -7.51 3.16
N ARG A 177 -5.89 -7.05 4.39
CA ARG A 177 -4.54 -6.68 4.86
C ARG A 177 -3.58 -7.86 4.82
N ALA A 178 -4.03 -9.04 5.23
CA ALA A 178 -3.23 -10.25 5.14
C ALA A 178 -2.89 -10.62 3.69
N TYR A 179 -3.84 -10.43 2.76
CA TYR A 179 -3.62 -10.66 1.34
C TYR A 179 -2.66 -9.64 0.72
N VAL A 180 -2.82 -8.34 1.02
CA VAL A 180 -1.92 -7.27 0.54
C VAL A 180 -0.50 -7.49 1.03
N GLU A 181 -0.32 -7.85 2.30
CA GLU A 181 1.02 -8.15 2.84
C GLU A 181 1.64 -9.38 2.16
N GLY A 182 0.84 -10.42 1.89
CA GLY A 182 1.25 -11.57 1.09
C GLY A 182 1.69 -11.19 -0.34
N LEU A 183 0.92 -10.33 -1.00
CA LEU A 183 1.28 -9.79 -2.31
C LEU A 183 2.58 -9.00 -2.24
N ARG A 184 2.81 -8.15 -1.23
CA ARG A 184 4.07 -7.40 -1.08
C ARG A 184 5.30 -8.29 -1.02
N GLN A 185 5.16 -9.50 -0.47
CA GLN A 185 6.26 -10.46 -0.34
C GLN A 185 6.52 -11.26 -1.63
N THR A 186 5.49 -11.48 -2.44
CA THR A 186 5.53 -12.46 -3.55
C THR A 186 5.41 -11.82 -4.95
N SER A 187 4.61 -10.76 -5.06
CA SER A 187 4.26 -10.10 -6.31
C SER A 187 5.41 -9.31 -6.91
N ALA A 188 5.51 -9.31 -8.24
CA ALA A 188 6.46 -8.47 -8.97
C ALA A 188 6.04 -6.99 -8.98
N MET A 189 4.75 -6.70 -8.82
CA MET A 189 4.19 -5.34 -8.78
C MET A 189 4.75 -4.46 -7.66
N PHE A 190 5.18 -5.08 -6.55
CA PHE A 190 5.79 -4.40 -5.41
C PHE A 190 7.33 -4.48 -5.42
N ARG A 191 7.94 -5.19 -6.38
CA ARG A 191 9.41 -5.24 -6.47
C ARG A 191 9.92 -3.93 -7.07
N ARG A 192 10.90 -3.33 -6.40
CA ARG A 192 11.56 -2.09 -6.79
C ARG A 192 12.16 -2.22 -8.20
N LEU A 193 11.93 -1.19 -9.04
CA LEU A 193 12.74 -0.90 -10.23
C LEU A 193 14.13 -0.38 -9.81
#